data_AF-A0A354X525-F1
#
_entry.id   AF-A0A354X525-F1
#
_cell.length_a   1.000
_cell.length_b   1.000
_cell.length_c   1.000
_cell.angle_alpha   90.00
_cell.angle_beta   90.00
_cell.angle_gamma   90.00
#
_symmetry.space_group_name_H-M   'P 1'
#
loop_
_entity.id
_entity.type
_entity.pdbx_description
1 polymer ?
#
loop_
_entity_poly.entity_id
_entity_poly.type
_entity_poly.pdbx_seq_one_letter_code
_entity_poly.pdbx_strand_id
1 'polypeptide(L)' 'YNRPYVKVFEEERELTVMLLIDVSESQSFGSTSIVKRDMVAQIAATLAFSAIQNNDKIGVIFFTDKIEKFIPPKKGRKH' A
#
# COMPACT_ATOMS: atom_id res chain seq x y z
N TYR A 1 34.13 -23.76 -30.67
CA TYR A 1 33.26 -23.50 -29.50
C TYR A 1 32.97 -22.01 -29.44
N ASN A 2 31.85 -21.54 -29.99
CA ASN A 2 31.48 -20.12 -29.93
C ASN A 2 29.95 -19.99 -29.90
N ARG A 3 29.35 -20.20 -28.72
CA ARG A 3 27.91 -19.99 -28.52
C ARG A 3 27.71 -18.59 -27.94
N PRO A 4 26.98 -17.69 -28.62
CA PRO A 4 26.66 -16.38 -28.06
C PRO A 4 25.70 -16.55 -26.89
N TYR A 5 26.04 -15.94 -25.75
CA TYR A 5 25.15 -15.81 -24.61
C TYR A 5 24.39 -14.49 -24.73
N VAL A 6 23.08 -14.56 -24.87
CA VAL A 6 22.22 -13.37 -24.77
C VAL A 6 21.99 -13.10 -23.29
N LYS A 7 22.44 -11.93 -22.82
CA LYS A 7 22.17 -11.46 -21.46
C LYS A 7 20.70 -11.01 -21.41
N VAL A 8 19.82 -11.89 -20.94
CA VAL A 8 18.41 -11.55 -20.72
C VAL A 8 18.35 -10.58 -19.54
N PHE A 9 18.10 -9.31 -19.81
CA PHE A 9 17.78 -8.32 -18.78
C PHE A 9 16.30 -8.51 -18.43
N GLU A 10 16.03 -9.18 -17.32
CA GLU A 10 14.72 -9.15 -16.70
C GLU A 10 14.63 -7.83 -15.91
N GLU A 11 13.76 -6.93 -16.36
CA GLU A 11 13.54 -5.66 -15.68
C GLU A 11 12.91 -5.95 -14.31
N GLU A 12 13.68 -5.79 -13.23
CA GLU A 12 13.13 -5.82 -11.87
C GLU A 12 12.15 -4.65 -11.71
N ARG A 13 10.87 -4.90 -11.98
CA ARG A 13 9.81 -3.91 -11.77
C ARG A 13 9.41 -3.93 -10.30
N GLU A 14 9.93 -2.97 -9.54
CA GLU A 14 9.43 -2.70 -8.19
C GLU A 14 8.02 -2.10 -8.29
N LEU A 15 6.99 -2.91 -8.00
CA LEU A 15 5.63 -2.42 -7.91
C LEU A 15 5.51 -1.52 -6.66
N THR A 16 4.85 -0.37 -6.83
CA THR A 16 4.54 0.55 -5.74
C THR A 16 3.03 0.56 -5.54
N VAL A 17 2.59 0.07 -4.38
CA VAL A 17 1.19 0.06 -3.97
C VAL A 17 0.90 1.32 -3.15
N MET A 18 -0.14 2.06 -3.52
CA MET A 18 -0.60 3.25 -2.81
C MET A 18 -2.03 3.05 -2.33
N LEU A 19 -2.23 3.08 -1.01
CA LEU A 19 -3.56 3.02 -0.40
C LEU A 19 -4.10 4.43 -0.18
N LEU A 20 -5.26 4.75 -0.76
CA LEU A 20 -5.98 6.00 -0.51
C LEU A 20 -7.18 5.66 0.39
N ILE A 21 -7.19 6.24 1.59
CA ILE A 21 -8.16 5.95 2.63
C ILE A 21 -8.98 7.20 2.93
N ASP A 22 -10.27 7.15 2.63
CA ASP A 22 -11.23 8.19 3.01
C ASP A 22 -11.59 8.05 4.50
N VAL A 23 -11.30 9.09 5.28
CA VAL A 23 -11.65 9.18 6.70
C VAL A 23 -12.64 10.31 6.98
N SER A 24 -13.34 10.81 5.94
CA SER A 24 -14.34 11.86 6.07
C SER A 24 -15.55 11.41 6.90
N GLU A 25 -16.10 12.33 7.70
CA GLU A 25 -17.28 12.08 8.56
C GLU A 25 -18.60 12.08 7.79
N SER A 26 -18.58 12.07 6.45
CA SER A 26 -19.78 12.18 5.61
C SER A 26 -20.73 10.97 5.68
N GLN A 27 -20.38 9.96 6.48
CA GLN A 27 -21.17 8.74 6.70
C GLN A 27 -21.54 8.55 8.18
N SER A 28 -21.50 9.62 8.97
CA SER A 28 -21.76 9.62 10.41
C SER A 28 -23.26 9.55 10.71
N PHE A 29 -23.78 8.33 10.80
CA PHE A 29 -24.91 8.05 11.68
C PHE A 29 -24.57 6.85 12.57
N GLY A 30 -24.48 7.11 13.89
CA GLY A 30 -24.40 6.10 14.94
C GLY A 30 -23.06 5.35 15.07
N SER A 31 -22.99 4.50 16.10
CA SER A 31 -21.91 3.64 16.63
C SER A 31 -21.01 2.89 15.63
N THR A 32 -21.33 2.97 14.34
CA THR A 32 -20.67 2.39 13.17
C THR A 32 -19.34 3.05 12.79
N SER A 33 -19.05 4.27 13.25
CA SER A 33 -17.84 5.00 12.85
C SER A 33 -16.54 4.36 13.35
N ILE A 34 -16.58 3.76 14.55
CA ILE A 34 -15.45 2.98 15.11
C ILE A 34 -15.24 1.71 14.28
N VAL A 35 -16.34 1.01 13.96
CA VAL A 35 -16.32 -0.23 13.16
C VAL A 35 -15.78 -0.01 11.74
N LYS A 36 -16.12 1.12 11.10
CA LYS A 36 -15.59 1.50 9.79
C LYS A 36 -14.07 1.70 9.82
N ARG A 37 -13.55 2.41 10.82
CA ARG A 37 -12.11 2.64 10.97
C ARG A 37 -11.35 1.35 11.20
N ASP A 38 -11.87 0.46 12.04
CA ASP A 38 -11.27 -0.85 12.30
C ASP A 38 -11.26 -1.74 11.06
N MET A 39 -12.36 -1.74 10.28
CA MET A 39 -12.43 -2.52 9.04
C MET A 39 -11.46 -1.99 7.97
N VAL A 40 -11.38 -0.67 7.82
CA VAL A 40 -10.40 -0.03 6.92
C VAL A 40 -8.97 -0.33 7.36
N ALA A 41 -8.70 -0.31 8.67
CA ALA A 41 -7.39 -0.67 9.21
C ALA A 41 -7.04 -2.14 8.92
N GLN A 42 -7.99 -3.07 9.05
CA GLN A 42 -7.77 -4.48 8.71
C GLN A 42 -7.50 -4.69 7.22
N ILE A 43 -8.27 -4.05 6.34
CA ILE A 43 -8.04 -4.12 4.88
C ILE A 43 -6.67 -3.55 4.54
N ALA A 44 -6.33 -2.37 5.08
CA ALA A 44 -5.04 -1.74 4.85
C ALA A 44 -3.88 -2.60 5.37
N ALA A 45 -4.01 -3.19 6.55
CA ALA A 45 -3.02 -4.10 7.12
C ALA A 45 -2.83 -5.36 6.27
N THR A 46 -3.93 -5.94 5.76
CA THR A 46 -3.90 -7.13 4.90
C THR A 46 -3.19 -6.84 3.57
N LEU A 47 -3.55 -5.73 2.91
CA LEU A 47 -2.90 -5.28 1.68
C LEU A 47 -1.43 -4.93 1.91
N ALA A 48 -1.11 -4.28 3.03
CA ALA A 48 0.27 -3.99 3.42
C ALA A 48 1.09 -5.25 3.63
N PHE A 49 0.56 -6.25 4.35
CA PHE A 49 1.26 -7.51 4.54
C PHE A 49 1.47 -8.27 3.23
N SER A 50 0.50 -8.24 2.31
CA SER A 50 0.65 -8.87 1.00
C SER A 50 1.71 -8.17 0.14
N ALA A 51 1.71 -6.84 0.09
CA ALA A 51 2.71 -6.06 -0.62
C ALA A 51 4.12 -6.26 -0.04
N ILE A 52 4.25 -6.28 1.29
CA ILE A 52 5.53 -6.53 1.97
C ILE A 52 6.06 -7.93 1.65
N GLN A 53 5.20 -8.96 1.59
CA GLN A 53 5.63 -10.32 1.21
C GLN A 53 6.13 -10.41 -0.23
N ASN A 54 5.54 -9.62 -1.13
CA ASN A 54 5.96 -9.52 -2.53
C ASN A 54 7.18 -8.59 -2.73
N ASN A 55 7.76 -8.06 -1.65
CA ASN A 55 8.87 -7.12 -1.68
C ASN A 55 8.54 -5.78 -2.39
N ASP A 56 7.25 -5.47 -2.50
CA ASP A 56 6.74 -4.24 -3.10
C ASP A 56 6.89 -3.05 -2.14
N LYS A 57 6.94 -1.85 -2.71
CA LYS A 57 6.87 -0.63 -1.91
C LYS A 57 5.41 -0.33 -1.60
N ILE A 58 5.10 -0.03 -0.34
CA ILE A 58 3.74 0.41 0.04
C ILE A 58 3.72 1.76 0.71
N GLY A 59 2.85 2.65 0.22
CA GLY A 59 2.53 3.95 0.82
C GLY A 59 1.03 4.09 1.08
N VAL A 60 0.67 5.04 1.94
CA VAL A 60 -0.71 5.28 2.38
C VAL A 60 -1.00 6.78 2.43
N ILE A 61 -2.18 7.19 1.95
CA ILE A 61 -2.72 8.55 2.07
C ILE A 61 -4.06 8.45 2.76
N PHE A 62 -4.19 9.12 3.90
CA PHE A 62 -5.46 9.34 4.59
C PHE A 62 -5.98 10.72 4.18
N PHE A 63 -7.23 10.81 3.72
CA PHE A 63 -7.83 12.05 3.24
C PHE A 63 -9.28 12.22 3.70
N THR A 64 -9.70 13.48 3.81
CA THR A 64 -11.04 13.97 4.07
C THR A 64 -11.39 14.98 2.96
N ASP A 65 -11.85 16.19 3.31
CA ASP A 65 -11.79 17.38 2.46
C ASP A 65 -10.35 17.85 2.21
N LYS A 66 -9.37 17.35 2.98
CA LYS A 66 -7.94 17.63 2.83
C LYS A 66 -7.09 16.36 3.03
N ILE A 67 -5.81 16.43 2.69
CA ILE A 67 -4.85 15.36 3.03
C ILE A 67 -4.58 15.42 4.53
N GLU A 68 -4.99 14.40 5.27
CA GLU A 68 -4.78 14.30 6.71
C GLU A 68 -3.40 13.72 7.02
N LYS A 69 -2.99 12.67 6.30
CA LYS A 69 -1.71 12.00 6.56
C LYS A 69 -1.20 11.28 5.33
N PHE A 70 0.07 11.50 5.03
CA PHE A 70 0.80 10.80 3.97
C PHE A 70 1.94 9.98 4.57
N ILE A 71 1.98 8.70 4.23
CA ILE A 71 3.05 7.77 4.54
C ILE A 71 3.70 7.40 3.21
N PRO A 72 4.93 7.85 2.94
CA PRO A 72 5.58 7.60 1.65
C PRO A 72 5.86 6.12 1.48
N PRO A 73 5.85 5.62 0.22
CA PRO A 73 6.12 4.23 -0.07
C PRO A 73 7.51 3.83 0.41
N LYS A 74 7.57 2.90 1.36
CA LYS A 74 8.82 2.30 1.84
C LYS A 74 8.90 0.85 1.36
N LYS A 75 10.09 0.41 0.97
CA LYS A 75 10.36 -1.01 0.72
C LYS A 75 10.07 -1.78 1.99
N GLY A 76 9.33 -2.90 1.86
CA GLY A 76 9.16 -3.88 2.93
C GLY A 76 10.53 -4.27 3.51
N ARG A 77 10.58 -4.43 4.84
CA ARG A 77 11.74 -4.76 5.70
C ARG A 77 13.12 -4.53 5.03
N LYS A 78 13.81 -3.44 5.44
CA LYS A 78 15.28 -3.48 5.44
C LYS A 78 15.68 -4.65 6.34
N HIS A 79 16.32 -5.65 5.76
CA HIS A 79 17.03 -6.67 6.51
C HIS A 79 18.07 -6.01 7.42
#